data_AF-A0A9N9NDD0-F1
#
_entry.id   AF-A0A9N9NDD0-F1
#
_cell.length_a   1.000
_cell.length_b   1.000
_cell.length_c   1.000
_cell.angle_alpha   90.00
_cell.angle_beta   90.00
_cell.angle_gamma   90.00
#
_symmetry.space_group_name_H-M   'P 1'
#
loop_
_entity.id
_entity.type
_entity.pdbx_description
1 polymer ?
#
loop_
_entity_poly.entity_id
_entity_poly.type
_entity_poly.pdbx_seq_one_letter_code
_entity_poly.pdbx_strand_id
1 'polypeptide(L)'
;WIPRKENDENTNICHKLDRYVNSPYSNKEYLNYSDIIETVKENLKGFYALLDQAKEEPNPGFTVRPIDLISELDFVLKNNYSHEFQFIYDVTDLIQELRDGHTSLSQVQLSSGTFHQINDFNDIKDPSNIDCQVIDIDDKPAIEVITEFARNHTSFARDLNARFNSALASLAFGKGDFYIAGQLFTIRNQLPKIQVLLTHLIAMDLGVVLISTESNLNSDPDLEYRFLTNVAIGFKLLADKGIKKANNDLSIPTIEEISKLKIDSEFDYRSFISAKTNSSFDSVNDFIGNNVYTRGGVHVKYTSKAFINDTTLYSGTLKLLTPPKLPWTEKDIIILTNGLCQSACALITQRLAKINVPTIAVGGFSNTRFSFAQSAVGDAYSSDDILFLLEQLRDLDSSLISKLSIPANLTLSFILAEAYSLKNPNEVMDYAFRPADYQLYYDERSARDPSQLWIQAAKYFGK
;
A
#
# COMPACT_ATOMS: atom_id res chain seq x y z
N TRP A 1 17.70 35.92 -30.14
CA TRP A 1 19.11 35.50 -30.25
C TRP A 1 19.91 36.29 -29.22
N ILE A 2 20.09 35.72 -28.04
CA ILE A 2 21.00 36.19 -26.98
C ILE A 2 21.81 34.95 -26.60
N PRO A 3 23.15 34.98 -26.57
CA PRO A 3 23.95 33.78 -26.32
C PRO A 3 23.89 33.40 -24.84
N ARG A 4 23.70 32.11 -24.56
CA ARG A 4 23.92 31.55 -23.21
C ARG A 4 25.41 31.63 -22.87
N LYS A 5 25.71 32.21 -21.70
CA LYS A 5 26.97 31.93 -20.99
C LYS A 5 26.92 30.48 -20.53
N GLU A 6 27.85 29.68 -21.03
CA GLU A 6 28.19 28.37 -20.47
C GLU A 6 28.78 28.59 -19.08
N ASN A 7 28.08 28.10 -18.05
CA ASN A 7 28.70 27.82 -16.76
C ASN A 7 29.16 26.36 -16.79
N ASP A 8 30.45 26.18 -16.58
CA ASP A 8 31.25 25.00 -16.83
C ASP A 8 31.15 23.93 -15.70
N GLU A 9 29.93 23.68 -15.18
CA GLU A 9 29.67 22.63 -14.17
C GLU A 9 28.45 21.75 -14.51
N ASN A 10 27.96 21.80 -15.75
CA ASN A 10 26.94 20.88 -16.24
C ASN A 10 27.54 19.51 -16.58
N THR A 11 27.79 18.69 -15.56
CA THR A 11 27.75 17.24 -15.79
C THR A 11 26.31 16.90 -16.17
N ASN A 12 26.08 16.72 -17.48
CA ASN A 12 24.82 16.27 -18.04
C ASN A 12 24.25 15.14 -17.18
N ILE A 13 22.99 15.25 -16.77
CA ILE A 13 22.31 14.22 -15.98
C ILE A 13 22.40 12.85 -16.66
N CYS A 14 22.44 12.82 -18.00
CA CYS A 14 22.71 11.62 -18.81
C CYS A 14 24.11 11.05 -18.56
N HIS A 15 25.16 11.87 -18.39
CA HIS A 15 26.49 11.38 -18.02
C HIS A 15 26.53 10.87 -16.56
N LYS A 16 25.70 11.40 -15.64
CA LYS A 16 25.57 10.85 -14.28
C LYS A 16 24.79 9.52 -14.29
N LEU A 17 23.73 9.43 -15.10
CA LEU A 17 22.95 8.21 -15.32
C LEU A 17 23.75 7.13 -16.04
N ASP A 18 24.45 7.45 -17.11
CA ASP A 18 25.35 6.50 -17.80
C ASP A 18 26.49 6.07 -16.89
N ARG A 19 27.02 6.97 -16.06
CA ARG A 19 28.03 6.60 -15.07
C ARG A 19 27.44 5.80 -13.90
N TYR A 20 26.13 5.82 -13.67
CA TYR A 20 25.45 5.02 -12.64
C TYR A 20 25.05 3.64 -13.17
N VAL A 21 24.39 3.60 -14.34
CA VAL A 21 24.00 2.38 -15.06
C VAL A 21 25.23 1.60 -15.51
N ASN A 22 26.27 2.30 -15.98
CA ASN A 22 27.55 1.72 -16.39
C ASN A 22 28.64 1.94 -15.34
N SER A 23 28.31 2.34 -14.09
CA SER A 23 29.31 2.24 -13.03
C SER A 23 29.60 0.75 -12.92
N PRO A 24 30.85 0.29 -13.15
CA PRO A 24 31.22 -0.96 -12.52
C PRO A 24 31.06 -0.69 -11.03
N TYR A 25 30.03 -1.23 -10.40
CA TYR A 25 30.08 -1.42 -8.95
C TYR A 25 31.33 -2.27 -8.73
N SER A 26 32.40 -1.56 -8.37
CA SER A 26 33.76 -2.02 -8.55
C SER A 26 34.03 -3.11 -7.52
N ASN A 27 34.12 -4.36 -7.97
CA ASN A 27 34.89 -5.44 -7.33
C ASN A 27 34.63 -5.73 -5.84
N LYS A 28 33.51 -5.30 -5.25
CA LYS A 28 33.03 -5.80 -3.96
C LYS A 28 31.95 -6.82 -4.25
N GLU A 29 32.20 -8.06 -3.81
CA GLU A 29 31.34 -9.25 -3.88
C GLU A 29 30.06 -9.04 -4.69
N TYR A 30 30.04 -9.50 -5.95
CA TYR A 30 28.79 -9.65 -6.68
C TYR A 30 27.82 -10.40 -5.79
N LEU A 31 26.69 -9.76 -5.45
CA LEU A 31 25.62 -10.46 -4.76
C LEU A 31 25.26 -11.67 -5.61
N ASN A 32 25.38 -12.86 -5.04
CA ASN A 32 24.96 -14.05 -5.72
C ASN A 32 23.44 -13.99 -5.88
N TYR A 33 22.96 -13.84 -7.12
CA TYR A 33 21.52 -13.73 -7.41
C TYR A 33 20.72 -14.91 -6.86
N SER A 34 21.33 -16.10 -6.83
CA SER A 34 20.73 -17.28 -6.22
C SER A 34 20.49 -17.07 -4.72
N ASP A 35 21.45 -16.49 -4.02
CA ASP A 35 21.34 -16.26 -2.57
C ASP A 35 20.26 -15.21 -2.29
N ILE A 36 20.18 -14.13 -3.09
CA ILE A 36 19.10 -13.14 -2.98
C ILE A 36 17.73 -13.80 -3.17
N ILE A 37 17.54 -14.58 -4.24
CA ILE A 37 16.25 -15.21 -4.53
C ILE A 37 15.87 -16.19 -3.44
N GLU A 38 16.80 -17.02 -2.98
CA GLU A 38 16.53 -17.95 -1.89
C GLU A 38 16.15 -17.19 -0.61
N THR A 39 16.88 -16.14 -0.22
CA THR A 39 16.53 -15.33 0.96
C THR A 39 15.16 -14.64 0.81
N VAL A 40 14.85 -14.07 -0.36
CA VAL A 40 13.54 -13.47 -0.63
C VAL A 40 12.43 -14.53 -0.54
N LYS A 41 12.65 -15.72 -1.12
CA LYS A 41 11.71 -16.84 -1.04
C LYS A 41 11.50 -17.29 0.42
N GLU A 42 12.57 -17.41 1.20
CA GLU A 42 12.47 -17.81 2.62
C GLU A 42 11.73 -16.76 3.45
N ASN A 43 11.96 -15.47 3.22
CA ASN A 43 11.17 -14.41 3.86
C ASN A 43 9.69 -14.47 3.46
N LEU A 44 9.38 -14.59 2.16
CA LEU A 44 8.00 -14.64 1.67
C LEU A 44 7.26 -15.88 2.19
N LYS A 45 7.88 -17.07 2.12
CA LYS A 45 7.30 -18.29 2.70
C LYS A 45 7.10 -18.14 4.20
N GLY A 46 8.10 -17.57 4.87
CA GLY A 46 8.14 -17.33 6.31
C GLY A 46 7.02 -16.44 6.83
N PHE A 47 6.77 -15.35 6.12
CA PHE A 47 6.13 -14.18 6.73
C PHE A 47 5.05 -13.53 5.86
N TYR A 48 5.03 -13.72 4.54
CA TYR A 48 3.99 -13.13 3.71
C TYR A 48 2.67 -13.91 3.84
N ALA A 49 1.72 -13.34 4.57
CA ALA A 49 0.48 -14.01 4.97
C ALA A 49 -0.46 -14.35 3.81
N LEU A 50 -0.30 -13.71 2.64
CA LEU A 50 -1.15 -13.90 1.47
C LEU A 50 -0.48 -14.70 0.33
N LEU A 51 0.64 -15.37 0.60
CA LEU A 51 1.42 -16.08 -0.41
C LEU A 51 0.64 -17.20 -1.11
N ASP A 52 -0.12 -17.99 -0.35
CA ASP A 52 -0.98 -19.08 -0.84
C ASP A 52 -2.22 -18.52 -1.55
N GLN A 53 -2.85 -17.50 -0.98
CA GLN A 53 -4.01 -16.82 -1.56
C GLN A 53 -3.68 -16.18 -2.92
N ALA A 54 -2.44 -15.72 -3.14
CA ALA A 54 -1.99 -15.16 -4.40
C ALA A 54 -2.02 -16.17 -5.57
N LYS A 55 -2.00 -17.47 -5.28
CA LYS A 55 -2.08 -18.55 -6.28
C LYS A 55 -3.51 -18.84 -6.74
N GLU A 56 -4.51 -18.29 -6.07
CA GLU A 56 -5.91 -18.56 -6.37
C GLU A 56 -6.45 -17.64 -7.46
N GLU A 57 -7.51 -18.09 -8.13
CA GLU A 57 -8.28 -17.23 -9.02
C GLU A 57 -8.79 -16.01 -8.24
N PRO A 58 -8.55 -14.78 -8.73
CA PRO A 58 -8.97 -13.59 -8.04
C PRO A 58 -10.50 -13.51 -8.03
N ASN A 59 -11.04 -12.87 -6.99
CA ASN A 59 -12.48 -12.64 -6.92
C ASN A 59 -12.98 -11.82 -8.13
N PRO A 60 -14.20 -12.09 -8.63
CA PRO A 60 -14.79 -11.33 -9.72
C PRO A 60 -14.74 -9.82 -9.46
N GLY A 61 -14.24 -9.06 -10.43
CA GLY A 61 -14.04 -7.61 -10.34
C GLY A 61 -12.56 -7.21 -10.28
N PHE A 62 -11.68 -8.09 -9.80
CA PHE A 62 -10.24 -7.90 -9.95
C PHE A 62 -9.75 -8.37 -11.33
N THR A 63 -8.62 -7.79 -11.74
CA THR A 63 -7.99 -8.01 -13.07
C THR A 63 -6.55 -8.49 -12.95
N VAL A 64 -6.15 -8.87 -11.75
CA VAL A 64 -4.85 -9.51 -11.49
C VAL A 64 -4.90 -10.94 -11.97
N ARG A 65 -3.75 -11.55 -12.23
CA ARG A 65 -3.66 -12.98 -12.50
C ARG A 65 -3.29 -13.72 -11.22
N PRO A 66 -3.65 -15.01 -11.09
CA PRO A 66 -3.02 -15.87 -10.11
C PRO A 66 -1.50 -15.90 -10.33
N ILE A 67 -0.75 -15.94 -9.24
CA ILE A 67 0.71 -15.92 -9.26
C ILE A 67 1.26 -16.92 -8.25
N ASP A 68 2.07 -17.87 -8.74
CA ASP A 68 2.92 -18.69 -7.88
C ASP A 68 4.26 -17.99 -7.73
N LEU A 69 4.30 -16.98 -6.85
CA LEU A 69 5.45 -16.09 -6.71
C LEU A 69 6.76 -16.85 -6.45
N ILE A 70 6.72 -17.93 -5.68
CA ILE A 70 7.92 -18.74 -5.39
C ILE A 70 8.45 -19.41 -6.66
N SER A 71 7.55 -20.01 -7.45
CA SER A 71 7.92 -20.63 -8.72
C SER A 71 8.38 -19.60 -9.75
N GLU A 72 7.77 -18.41 -9.76
CA GLU A 72 8.15 -17.33 -10.67
C GLU A 72 9.51 -16.72 -10.34
N LEU A 73 9.86 -16.59 -9.06
CA LEU A 73 11.20 -16.21 -8.63
C LEU A 73 12.28 -17.20 -9.11
N ASP A 74 11.96 -18.51 -9.19
CA ASP A 74 12.87 -19.51 -9.79
C ASP A 74 13.06 -19.31 -11.29
N PHE A 75 12.07 -18.74 -12.00
CA PHE A 75 12.21 -18.40 -13.42
C PHE A 75 13.05 -17.14 -13.62
N VAL A 76 12.97 -16.16 -12.72
CA VAL A 76 13.81 -14.94 -12.77
C VAL A 76 15.29 -15.30 -12.77
N LEU A 77 15.71 -16.33 -12.00
CA LEU A 77 17.10 -16.83 -11.98
C LEU A 77 17.60 -17.41 -13.30
N LYS A 78 16.71 -17.81 -14.21
CA LYS A 78 17.08 -18.40 -15.50
C LYS A 78 17.42 -17.35 -16.55
N ASN A 79 17.09 -16.09 -16.29
CA ASN A 79 17.43 -14.98 -17.17
C ASN A 79 18.92 -14.65 -17.08
N ASN A 80 19.47 -14.16 -18.19
CA ASN A 80 20.86 -13.72 -18.24
C ASN A 80 20.93 -12.20 -17.99
N TYR A 81 21.39 -11.80 -16.81
CA TYR A 81 21.50 -10.39 -16.45
C TYR A 81 22.91 -9.86 -16.70
N SER A 82 23.00 -8.79 -17.48
CA SER A 82 24.26 -8.06 -17.65
C SER A 82 24.59 -7.15 -16.46
N HIS A 83 23.57 -6.76 -15.67
CA HIS A 83 23.71 -5.81 -14.57
C HIS A 83 22.81 -6.21 -13.39
N GLU A 84 23.31 -6.04 -12.17
CA GLU A 84 22.58 -6.29 -10.92
C GLU A 84 21.30 -5.45 -10.84
N PHE A 85 21.35 -4.20 -11.29
CA PHE A 85 20.18 -3.33 -11.33
C PHE A 85 19.01 -3.96 -12.13
N GLN A 86 19.29 -4.59 -13.28
CA GLN A 86 18.25 -5.23 -14.07
C GLN A 86 17.67 -6.45 -13.36
N PHE A 87 18.52 -7.22 -12.67
CA PHE A 87 18.07 -8.35 -11.86
C PHE A 87 17.14 -7.91 -10.73
N ILE A 88 17.56 -6.95 -9.91
CA ILE A 88 16.74 -6.42 -8.81
C ILE A 88 15.44 -5.81 -9.34
N TYR A 89 15.51 -5.10 -10.47
CA TYR A 89 14.33 -4.55 -11.13
C TYR A 89 13.30 -5.64 -11.47
N ASP A 90 13.74 -6.73 -12.11
CA ASP A 90 12.84 -7.81 -12.52
C ASP A 90 12.25 -8.55 -11.31
N VAL A 91 13.01 -8.70 -10.21
CA VAL A 91 12.50 -9.23 -8.94
C VAL A 91 11.45 -8.30 -8.33
N THR A 92 11.71 -6.99 -8.29
CA THR A 92 10.77 -6.00 -7.76
C THR A 92 9.50 -5.93 -8.61
N ASP A 93 9.61 -5.94 -9.94
CA ASP A 93 8.47 -5.91 -10.88
C ASP A 93 7.58 -7.16 -10.69
N LEU A 94 8.21 -8.34 -10.57
CA LEU A 94 7.51 -9.59 -10.27
C LEU A 94 6.76 -9.54 -8.93
N ILE A 95 7.40 -9.09 -7.85
CA ILE A 95 6.74 -8.95 -6.54
C ILE A 95 5.57 -7.96 -6.63
N GLN A 96 5.73 -6.88 -7.39
CA GLN A 96 4.69 -5.89 -7.60
C GLN A 96 3.49 -6.42 -8.40
N GLU A 97 3.60 -7.55 -9.11
CA GLU A 97 2.46 -8.21 -9.77
C GLU A 97 1.42 -8.73 -8.77
N LEU A 98 1.79 -8.93 -7.49
CA LEU A 98 0.84 -9.23 -6.41
C LEU A 98 -0.24 -8.16 -6.24
N ARG A 99 0.05 -6.95 -6.73
CA ARG A 99 -0.76 -5.73 -6.56
C ARG A 99 -1.12 -5.44 -5.10
N ASP A 100 -0.15 -5.68 -4.23
CA ASP A 100 -0.21 -5.46 -2.79
C ASP A 100 0.67 -4.27 -2.42
N GLY A 101 0.06 -3.18 -1.93
CA GLY A 101 0.78 -1.96 -1.58
C GLY A 101 1.69 -2.08 -0.36
N HIS A 102 1.66 -3.21 0.36
CA HIS A 102 2.53 -3.50 1.49
C HIS A 102 3.66 -4.47 1.16
N THR A 103 3.61 -5.11 -0.02
CA THR A 103 4.58 -6.12 -0.41
C THR A 103 5.49 -5.61 -1.52
N SER A 104 6.76 -5.37 -1.21
CA SER A 104 7.71 -4.79 -2.16
C SER A 104 9.15 -5.13 -1.81
N LEU A 105 10.00 -5.33 -2.81
CA LEU A 105 11.46 -5.30 -2.64
C LEU A 105 11.97 -3.93 -3.09
N SER A 106 12.65 -3.22 -2.20
CA SER A 106 13.19 -1.88 -2.44
C SER A 106 14.69 -1.82 -2.16
N GLN A 107 15.40 -0.92 -2.85
CA GLN A 107 16.82 -0.67 -2.63
C GLN A 107 17.00 0.61 -1.80
N VAL A 108 17.73 0.54 -0.68
CA VAL A 108 17.85 1.57 0.38
C VAL A 108 18.49 2.88 -0.11
N GLN A 109 19.03 2.94 -1.33
CA GLN A 109 19.70 4.13 -1.86
C GLN A 109 19.39 4.38 -3.34
N LEU A 110 18.24 4.99 -3.60
CA LEU A 110 18.14 5.95 -4.69
C LEU A 110 17.40 7.16 -4.12
N SER A 111 18.19 8.11 -3.60
CA SER A 111 17.70 9.46 -3.33
C SER A 111 16.93 9.93 -4.56
N SER A 112 15.64 10.19 -4.35
CA SER A 112 14.70 10.73 -5.31
C SER A 112 15.34 11.89 -6.08
N GLY A 113 15.78 11.61 -7.31
CA GLY A 113 15.99 12.67 -8.28
C GLY A 113 14.65 13.36 -8.49
N THR A 114 14.62 14.69 -8.42
CA THR A 114 13.42 15.50 -8.65
C THR A 114 12.70 15.07 -9.92
N PHE A 115 11.50 14.51 -9.75
CA PHE A 115 10.65 14.06 -10.84
C PHE A 115 9.80 15.22 -11.38
N HIS A 116 9.51 15.13 -12.66
CA HIS A 116 9.02 16.19 -13.54
C HIS A 116 7.58 15.83 -13.95
N GLN A 117 6.65 16.76 -13.77
CA GLN A 117 5.19 16.56 -13.85
C GLN A 117 4.67 16.80 -15.27
N ILE A 118 3.66 16.03 -15.69
CA ILE A 118 2.93 16.26 -16.95
C ILE A 118 1.46 16.47 -16.59
N ASN A 119 1.00 17.71 -16.59
CA ASN A 119 -0.41 18.04 -16.86
C ASN A 119 -0.57 19.53 -17.13
N ASP A 120 -1.50 19.82 -18.03
CA ASP A 120 -1.66 21.09 -18.73
C ASP A 120 -2.72 22.01 -18.13
N PHE A 121 -2.84 22.04 -16.81
CA PHE A 121 -3.67 23.05 -16.15
C PHE A 121 -2.88 24.31 -15.81
N ASN A 122 -1.56 24.20 -15.90
CA ASN A 122 -0.60 25.28 -15.70
C ASN A 122 0.73 24.86 -16.34
N ASP A 123 0.73 24.65 -17.67
CA ASP A 123 2.00 24.48 -18.38
C ASP A 123 2.75 25.81 -18.41
N ILE A 124 3.64 25.95 -17.43
CA ILE A 124 4.50 27.13 -17.28
C ILE A 124 5.43 27.29 -18.48
N LYS A 125 5.75 26.18 -19.17
CA LYS A 125 6.65 26.18 -20.33
C LYS A 125 5.92 26.57 -21.61
N ASP A 126 4.74 26.04 -21.82
CA ASP A 126 3.89 26.37 -22.95
C ASP A 126 2.43 26.58 -22.52
N PRO A 127 2.08 27.80 -22.06
CA PRO A 127 0.73 28.12 -21.62
C PRO A 127 -0.34 27.95 -22.71
N SER A 128 0.04 27.78 -23.99
CA SER A 128 -0.92 27.51 -25.06
C SER A 128 -1.54 26.12 -24.98
N ASN A 129 -0.91 25.22 -24.22
CA ASN A 129 -1.46 23.91 -23.97
C ASN A 129 -2.48 23.89 -22.83
N ILE A 130 -2.66 25.02 -22.11
CA ILE A 130 -3.69 25.12 -21.08
C ILE A 130 -5.06 24.86 -21.72
N ASP A 131 -5.81 23.93 -21.14
CA ASP A 131 -7.12 23.44 -21.61
C ASP A 131 -7.07 22.57 -22.89
N CYS A 132 -5.88 22.17 -23.35
CA CYS A 132 -5.75 21.15 -24.40
C CYS A 132 -6.13 19.76 -23.88
N GLN A 133 -6.78 18.98 -24.75
CA GLN A 133 -7.07 17.57 -24.50
C GLN A 133 -6.01 16.70 -25.16
N VAL A 134 -5.36 15.83 -24.37
CA VAL A 134 -4.50 14.77 -24.90
C VAL A 134 -5.38 13.65 -25.45
N ILE A 135 -5.48 13.55 -26.78
CA ILE A 135 -6.27 12.53 -27.47
C ILE A 135 -5.46 11.27 -27.78
N ASP A 136 -4.17 11.43 -28.12
CA ASP A 136 -3.26 10.36 -28.52
C ASP A 136 -1.89 10.52 -27.87
N ILE A 137 -1.21 9.40 -27.61
CA ILE A 137 0.18 9.30 -27.15
C ILE A 137 0.87 8.27 -28.05
N ASP A 138 1.90 8.70 -28.78
CA ASP A 138 2.63 7.86 -29.74
C ASP A 138 1.71 7.12 -30.74
N ASP A 139 0.83 7.87 -31.40
CA ASP A 139 -0.16 7.39 -32.39
C ASP A 139 -1.16 6.34 -31.85
N LYS A 140 -1.32 6.25 -30.53
CA LYS A 140 -2.32 5.42 -29.87
C LYS A 140 -3.28 6.27 -29.04
N PRO A 141 -4.56 5.88 -28.90
CA PRO A 141 -5.48 6.59 -28.02
C PRO A 141 -4.90 6.73 -26.61
N ALA A 142 -4.86 7.96 -26.09
CA ALA A 142 -4.22 8.25 -24.81
C ALA A 142 -4.81 7.41 -23.66
N ILE A 143 -6.11 7.15 -23.71
CA ILE A 143 -6.81 6.30 -22.74
C ILE A 143 -6.29 4.87 -22.74
N GLU A 144 -5.95 4.30 -23.89
CA GLU A 144 -5.41 2.94 -24.00
C GLU A 144 -4.00 2.88 -23.42
N VAL A 145 -3.14 3.87 -23.74
CA VAL A 145 -1.77 3.97 -23.21
C VAL A 145 -1.78 4.09 -21.68
N ILE A 146 -2.64 4.93 -21.12
CA ILE A 146 -2.76 5.10 -19.68
C ILE A 146 -3.36 3.85 -19.02
N THR A 147 -4.30 3.18 -19.68
CA THR A 147 -4.88 1.92 -19.21
C THR A 147 -3.84 0.80 -19.16
N GLU A 148 -3.01 0.69 -20.20
CA GLU A 148 -1.91 -0.26 -20.25
C GLU A 148 -0.89 0.03 -19.14
N PHE A 149 -0.55 1.31 -18.95
CA PHE A 149 0.30 1.73 -17.84
C PHE A 149 -0.30 1.35 -16.48
N ALA A 150 -1.57 1.66 -16.24
CA ALA A 150 -2.27 1.31 -15.02
C ALA A 150 -2.30 -0.20 -14.78
N ARG A 151 -2.41 -1.00 -15.84
CA ARG A 151 -2.42 -2.46 -15.77
C ARG A 151 -1.04 -3.03 -15.43
N ASN A 152 0.02 -2.45 -15.98
CA ASN A 152 1.33 -3.07 -16.00
C ASN A 152 2.29 -2.47 -14.97
N HIS A 153 2.21 -1.17 -14.71
CA HIS A 153 3.20 -0.40 -13.94
C HIS A 153 2.67 0.18 -12.63
N THR A 154 1.41 -0.09 -12.30
CA THR A 154 0.79 0.38 -11.06
C THR A 154 0.56 -0.79 -10.11
N SER A 155 1.17 -0.75 -8.92
CA SER A 155 1.43 -1.95 -8.10
C SER A 155 0.70 -2.04 -6.76
N PHE A 156 -0.09 -1.05 -6.35
CA PHE A 156 -0.68 -1.00 -5.00
C PHE A 156 -2.18 -1.33 -4.96
N ALA A 157 -2.79 -1.82 -6.04
CA ALA A 157 -4.23 -2.12 -6.05
C ALA A 157 -4.58 -3.26 -7.02
N ARG A 158 -5.35 -4.25 -6.55
CA ARG A 158 -5.83 -5.37 -7.39
C ARG A 158 -6.92 -4.92 -8.38
N ASP A 159 -7.64 -3.86 -8.05
CA ASP A 159 -8.64 -3.25 -8.92
C ASP A 159 -8.00 -2.36 -9.99
N LEU A 160 -8.33 -2.58 -11.26
CA LEU A 160 -7.78 -1.78 -12.36
C LEU A 160 -8.28 -0.33 -12.35
N ASN A 161 -9.51 -0.06 -11.90
CA ASN A 161 -10.03 1.31 -11.83
C ASN A 161 -9.28 2.13 -10.78
N ALA A 162 -8.97 1.52 -9.64
CA ALA A 162 -8.15 2.14 -8.62
C ALA A 162 -6.73 2.42 -9.16
N ARG A 163 -6.13 1.45 -9.85
CA ARG A 163 -4.83 1.67 -10.51
C ARG A 163 -4.88 2.76 -11.58
N PHE A 164 -5.97 2.83 -12.34
CA PHE A 164 -6.20 3.87 -13.34
C PHE A 164 -6.27 5.25 -12.68
N ASN A 165 -7.00 5.37 -11.57
CA ASN A 165 -7.06 6.59 -10.78
C ASN A 165 -5.70 7.04 -10.26
N SER A 166 -4.79 6.13 -9.93
CA SER A 166 -3.45 6.50 -9.47
C SER A 166 -2.44 6.70 -10.58
N ALA A 167 -2.63 6.09 -11.74
CA ALA A 167 -1.91 6.47 -12.95
C ALA A 167 -2.16 7.96 -13.25
N LEU A 168 -3.42 8.39 -13.11
CA LEU A 168 -3.85 9.78 -13.21
C LEU A 168 -3.65 10.57 -11.92
N ALA A 169 -3.82 11.90 -12.02
CA ALA A 169 -3.99 12.74 -10.85
C ALA A 169 -5.28 12.37 -10.13
N SER A 170 -5.20 12.15 -8.83
CA SER A 170 -6.34 11.93 -7.96
C SER A 170 -6.23 12.83 -6.74
N LEU A 171 -7.36 13.22 -6.16
CA LEU A 171 -7.32 13.98 -4.92
C LEU A 171 -7.04 13.06 -3.72
N ALA A 172 -6.20 13.53 -2.80
CA ALA A 172 -6.14 13.02 -1.44
C ALA A 172 -6.27 14.17 -0.44
N PHE A 173 -6.59 13.83 0.80
CA PHE A 173 -6.67 14.76 1.92
C PHE A 173 -5.61 14.39 2.95
N GLY A 174 -4.81 15.36 3.38
CA GLY A 174 -3.74 15.14 4.36
C GLY A 174 -3.21 16.45 4.91
N LYS A 175 -2.77 16.45 6.17
CA LYS A 175 -2.26 17.64 6.87
C LYS A 175 -3.25 18.82 6.89
N GLY A 176 -4.55 18.52 6.94
CA GLY A 176 -5.61 19.53 6.98
C GLY A 176 -5.96 20.15 5.63
N ASP A 177 -5.33 19.73 4.53
CA ASP A 177 -5.58 20.27 3.19
C ASP A 177 -5.69 19.15 2.14
N PHE A 178 -6.19 19.53 0.97
CA PHE A 178 -6.18 18.67 -0.21
C PHE A 178 -4.85 18.76 -0.92
N TYR A 179 -4.36 17.61 -1.39
CA TYR A 179 -3.18 17.53 -2.24
C TYR A 179 -3.44 16.56 -3.38
N ILE A 180 -2.66 16.70 -4.45
CA ILE A 180 -2.73 15.77 -5.57
C ILE A 180 -1.95 14.52 -5.19
N ALA A 181 -2.64 13.38 -5.16
CA ALA A 181 -2.08 12.05 -5.03
C ALA A 181 -2.15 11.30 -6.37
N GLY A 182 -1.36 10.23 -6.50
CA GLY A 182 -1.24 9.49 -7.76
C GLY A 182 -0.29 10.19 -8.73
N GLN A 183 -0.72 10.35 -9.99
CA GLN A 183 0.06 10.85 -11.12
C GLN A 183 1.22 9.94 -11.55
N LEU A 184 1.13 8.65 -11.28
CA LEU A 184 2.24 7.72 -11.54
C LEU A 184 2.58 7.58 -13.02
N PHE A 185 1.63 7.88 -13.91
CA PHE A 185 1.92 7.94 -15.34
C PHE A 185 3.00 8.98 -15.66
N THR A 186 3.01 10.07 -14.89
CA THR A 186 3.86 11.26 -15.08
C THR A 186 5.05 11.27 -14.11
N ILE A 187 4.89 10.68 -12.93
CA ILE A 187 5.92 10.53 -11.89
C ILE A 187 6.30 9.05 -11.81
N ARG A 188 7.47 8.69 -12.33
CA ARG A 188 7.93 7.30 -12.33
C ARG A 188 9.15 7.13 -11.43
N ASN A 189 9.06 6.20 -10.49
CA ASN A 189 10.20 5.78 -9.67
C ASN A 189 11.20 4.89 -10.44
N GLN A 190 10.86 4.52 -11.67
CA GLN A 190 11.60 3.62 -12.53
C GLN A 190 11.83 4.27 -13.89
N LEU A 191 13.05 4.12 -14.42
CA LEU A 191 13.36 4.55 -15.78
C LEU A 191 12.58 3.69 -16.77
N PRO A 192 12.03 4.27 -17.86
CA PRO A 192 11.37 3.48 -18.88
C PRO A 192 12.37 2.50 -19.54
N LYS A 193 11.91 1.27 -19.83
CA LYS A 193 12.71 0.24 -20.53
C LYS A 193 13.21 0.72 -21.91
N ILE A 194 12.53 1.72 -22.49
CA ILE A 194 12.94 2.43 -23.69
C ILE A 194 13.30 3.84 -23.27
N GLN A 195 14.52 4.29 -23.60
CA GLN A 195 15.05 5.60 -23.26
C GLN A 195 14.31 6.69 -24.07
N VAL A 196 13.11 7.07 -23.64
CA VAL A 196 12.38 8.22 -24.17
C VAL A 196 12.55 9.37 -23.20
N LEU A 197 13.25 10.41 -23.68
CA LEU A 197 13.60 11.59 -22.91
C LEU A 197 12.36 12.47 -22.76
N LEU A 198 11.70 12.44 -21.60
CA LEU A 198 10.70 13.43 -21.23
C LEU A 198 11.19 14.21 -20.01
N THR A 199 11.57 15.47 -20.23
CA THR A 199 12.12 16.38 -19.23
C THR A 199 11.26 17.64 -19.14
N HIS A 200 10.21 17.69 -18.30
CA HIS A 200 9.44 18.94 -18.09
C HIS A 200 8.91 19.13 -16.66
N LEU A 201 9.36 20.21 -16.00
CA LEU A 201 9.21 20.52 -14.58
C LEU A 201 7.97 21.40 -14.36
N ILE A 202 7.04 21.04 -13.47
CA ILE A 202 5.92 21.91 -13.06
C ILE A 202 5.66 21.72 -11.56
N ALA A 203 5.41 22.83 -10.86
CA ALA A 203 4.97 22.92 -9.47
C ALA A 203 3.69 23.75 -9.42
N MET A 204 2.77 23.44 -8.51
CA MET A 204 1.60 24.29 -8.25
C MET A 204 1.37 24.50 -6.75
N ASP A 205 1.17 25.77 -6.41
CA ASP A 205 0.50 26.25 -5.20
C ASP A 205 -1.02 26.11 -5.36
N LEU A 206 -1.73 25.73 -4.29
CA LEU A 206 -3.19 25.80 -4.18
C LEU A 206 -3.58 25.97 -2.71
N GLY A 207 -4.70 26.67 -2.46
CA GLY A 207 -5.24 26.89 -1.12
C GLY A 207 -6.76 26.81 -1.03
N VAL A 208 -7.20 26.44 0.18
CA VAL A 208 -8.44 26.75 0.95
C VAL A 208 -9.77 26.06 0.54
N VAL A 209 -10.41 25.32 1.48
CA VAL A 209 -11.63 25.66 2.27
C VAL A 209 -11.97 24.52 3.25
N LEU A 210 -12.23 24.92 4.49
CA LEU A 210 -12.49 24.15 5.70
C LEU A 210 -13.95 23.63 5.77
N ILE A 211 -14.15 22.34 6.06
CA ILE A 211 -15.34 21.87 6.81
C ILE A 211 -14.83 21.16 8.07
N SER A 212 -14.47 21.99 9.04
CA SER A 212 -14.27 21.57 10.43
C SER A 212 -15.65 21.48 11.08
N THR A 213 -15.89 20.43 11.86
CA THR A 213 -16.87 20.56 12.94
C THR A 213 -16.26 21.55 13.93
N GLU A 214 -16.72 22.80 13.86
CA GLU A 214 -16.27 23.87 14.75
C GLU A 214 -16.23 23.38 16.20
N SER A 215 -15.03 23.23 16.76
CA SER A 215 -14.81 23.77 18.09
C SER A 215 -14.12 25.10 17.88
N ASN A 216 -14.86 26.19 18.11
CA ASN A 216 -14.26 27.49 18.40
C ASN A 216 -12.99 27.28 19.23
N LEU A 217 -11.87 27.90 18.82
CA LEU A 217 -10.96 28.68 19.67
C LEU A 217 -9.58 28.84 18.99
N ASN A 218 -8.94 29.96 19.32
CA ASN A 218 -7.53 30.29 19.05
C ASN A 218 -6.53 29.30 19.68
N SER A 219 -6.60 28.01 19.37
CA SER A 219 -5.83 26.99 20.08
C SER A 219 -4.80 26.31 19.17
N ASP A 220 -3.53 26.56 19.51
CA ASP A 220 -2.42 25.61 19.58
C ASP A 220 -2.36 24.52 18.49
N PRO A 221 -1.39 24.56 17.55
CA PRO A 221 -1.13 23.52 16.56
C PRO A 221 -1.02 22.10 17.14
N ASP A 222 -0.64 22.00 18.41
CA ASP A 222 -0.54 20.73 19.15
C ASP A 222 -1.91 20.06 19.33
N LEU A 223 -3.01 20.83 19.37
CA LEU A 223 -4.38 20.35 19.57
C LEU A 223 -4.99 19.77 18.27
N GLU A 224 -4.67 20.37 17.12
CA GLU A 224 -5.07 19.86 15.80
C GLU A 224 -4.32 18.57 15.45
N TYR A 225 -3.01 18.53 15.71
CA TYR A 225 -2.20 17.33 15.56
C TYR A 225 -2.69 16.21 16.50
N ARG A 226 -3.00 16.54 17.76
CA ARG A 226 -3.59 15.58 18.71
C ARG A 226 -4.99 15.13 18.27
N PHE A 227 -5.84 15.99 17.72
CA PHE A 227 -7.16 15.59 17.25
C PHE A 227 -7.06 14.63 16.06
N LEU A 228 -6.27 14.95 15.03
CA LEU A 228 -6.04 14.06 13.89
C LEU A 228 -5.35 12.77 14.31
N THR A 229 -4.38 12.83 15.22
CA THR A 229 -3.75 11.66 15.82
C THR A 229 -4.77 10.84 16.62
N ASN A 230 -5.65 11.46 17.40
CA ASN A 230 -6.68 10.79 18.19
C ASN A 230 -7.80 10.21 17.33
N VAL A 231 -8.12 10.85 16.20
CA VAL A 231 -9.07 10.38 15.21
C VAL A 231 -8.44 9.21 14.45
N ALA A 232 -7.19 9.31 14.00
CA ALA A 232 -6.45 8.22 13.36
C ALA A 232 -6.25 7.03 14.33
N ILE A 233 -5.91 7.27 15.59
CA ILE A 233 -5.80 6.26 16.65
C ILE A 233 -7.17 5.66 16.95
N GLY A 234 -8.20 6.48 17.16
CA GLY A 234 -9.56 6.02 17.41
C GLY A 234 -10.10 5.19 16.25
N PHE A 235 -9.76 5.56 15.03
CA PHE A 235 -10.07 4.82 13.82
C PHE A 235 -9.25 3.53 13.68
N LYS A 236 -7.97 3.54 14.04
CA LYS A 236 -7.14 2.33 14.12
C LYS A 236 -7.68 1.36 15.17
N LEU A 237 -8.08 1.86 16.35
CA LEU A 237 -8.76 1.06 17.39
C LEU A 237 -10.10 0.49 16.89
N LEU A 238 -10.89 1.27 16.15
CA LEU A 238 -12.15 0.80 15.56
C LEU A 238 -11.92 -0.25 14.46
N ALA A 239 -10.84 -0.13 13.71
CA ALA A 239 -10.38 -1.13 12.77
C ALA A 239 -9.97 -2.41 13.55
N ASP A 240 -9.03 -2.32 14.47
CA ASP A 240 -8.39 -3.46 15.16
C ASP A 240 -9.38 -4.25 16.03
N LYS A 241 -10.33 -3.60 16.72
CA LYS A 241 -11.39 -4.28 17.51
C LYS A 241 -12.38 -5.09 16.66
N GLY A 242 -12.37 -4.87 15.34
CA GLY A 242 -13.32 -5.45 14.41
C GLY A 242 -12.71 -6.47 13.45
N ILE A 243 -11.41 -6.72 13.48
CA ILE A 243 -10.76 -7.56 12.46
C ILE A 243 -10.19 -8.79 13.12
N LYS A 244 -10.50 -9.94 12.55
CA LYS A 244 -9.81 -11.17 12.94
C LYS A 244 -8.51 -11.24 12.15
N LYS A 245 -7.41 -11.54 12.84
CA LYS A 245 -6.07 -11.75 12.28
C LYS A 245 -5.66 -13.22 12.41
N ALA A 246 -4.89 -13.71 11.44
CA ALA A 246 -4.24 -15.02 11.49
C ALA A 246 -2.89 -14.94 10.78
N ASN A 247 -1.90 -15.66 11.32
CA ASN A 247 -0.53 -15.77 10.78
C ASN A 247 -0.31 -17.20 10.27
N ASN A 248 0.62 -17.41 9.34
CA ASN A 248 0.80 -18.67 8.61
C ASN A 248 1.86 -19.63 9.23
N ASP A 249 2.03 -20.80 8.61
CA ASP A 249 2.79 -21.95 9.11
C ASP A 249 4.24 -21.67 9.51
N LEU A 250 4.93 -20.83 8.74
CA LEU A 250 6.36 -20.62 8.92
C LEU A 250 6.66 -19.47 9.90
N SER A 251 5.67 -18.62 10.19
CA SER A 251 5.73 -17.66 11.30
C SER A 251 5.50 -18.33 12.68
N ILE A 252 4.91 -19.52 12.71
CA ILE A 252 4.58 -20.24 13.95
C ILE A 252 5.83 -20.57 14.80
N PRO A 253 6.93 -21.12 14.26
CA PRO A 253 8.15 -21.31 15.04
C PRO A 253 8.67 -20.01 15.66
N THR A 254 8.62 -18.91 14.92
CA THR A 254 9.01 -17.58 15.42
C THR A 254 8.09 -17.11 16.56
N ILE A 255 6.77 -17.33 16.43
CA ILE A 255 5.79 -17.07 17.50
C ILE A 255 6.09 -17.91 18.75
N GLU A 256 6.40 -19.19 18.60
CA GLU A 256 6.75 -20.09 19.70
C GLU A 256 7.98 -19.61 20.47
N GLU A 257 9.05 -19.22 19.75
CA GLU A 257 10.28 -18.74 20.37
C GLU A 257 10.11 -17.36 21.03
N ILE A 258 9.49 -16.38 20.33
CA ILE A 258 9.27 -15.03 20.88
C ILE A 258 8.35 -15.08 22.11
N SER A 259 7.34 -15.96 22.11
CA SER A 259 6.44 -16.16 23.24
C SER A 259 7.17 -16.58 24.53
N LYS A 260 8.34 -17.23 24.42
CA LYS A 260 9.17 -17.60 25.59
C LYS A 260 9.85 -16.38 26.21
N LEU A 261 10.20 -15.37 25.40
CA LEU A 261 10.92 -14.18 25.87
C LEU A 261 10.04 -13.19 26.63
N LYS A 262 8.71 -13.31 26.51
CA LYS A 262 7.74 -12.38 27.08
C LYS A 262 7.97 -10.92 26.68
N ILE A 263 8.52 -10.69 25.49
CA ILE A 263 8.67 -9.36 24.91
C ILE A 263 7.32 -8.95 24.35
N ASP A 264 6.90 -7.71 24.64
CA ASP A 264 5.75 -7.10 24.00
C ASP A 264 6.06 -6.93 22.50
N SER A 265 5.52 -7.83 21.68
CA SER A 265 5.61 -7.79 20.22
C SER A 265 4.33 -8.34 19.60
N GLU A 266 4.17 -8.17 18.30
CA GLU A 266 3.01 -8.67 17.55
C GLU A 266 3.02 -10.19 17.36
N PHE A 267 4.08 -10.86 17.82
CA PHE A 267 4.17 -12.32 17.93
C PHE A 267 3.83 -12.84 19.34
N ASP A 268 3.62 -11.96 20.33
CA ASP A 268 3.16 -12.36 21.66
C ASP A 268 1.67 -12.71 21.64
N TYR A 269 1.34 -13.98 21.84
CA TYR A 269 -0.05 -14.45 21.87
C TYR A 269 -0.93 -13.74 22.91
N ARG A 270 -0.33 -13.14 23.96
CA ARG A 270 -1.04 -12.42 25.03
C ARG A 270 -1.55 -11.05 24.56
N SER A 271 -0.98 -10.53 23.47
CA SER A 271 -1.45 -9.35 22.75
C SER A 271 -2.69 -9.64 21.89
N PHE A 272 -3.27 -10.84 21.98
CA PHE A 272 -4.44 -11.23 21.18
C PHE A 272 -5.59 -11.77 22.05
N ILE A 273 -6.81 -11.54 21.56
CA ILE A 273 -8.07 -12.06 22.12
C ILE A 273 -8.68 -13.01 21.10
N SER A 274 -8.97 -14.24 21.51
CA SER A 274 -9.57 -15.24 20.63
C SER A 274 -10.91 -14.76 20.06
N ALA A 275 -11.06 -14.81 18.74
CA ALA A 275 -12.32 -14.45 18.10
C ALA A 275 -13.44 -15.49 18.36
N LYS A 276 -13.09 -16.66 18.90
CA LYS A 276 -14.04 -17.73 19.25
C LYS A 276 -14.56 -17.59 20.67
N THR A 277 -13.67 -17.34 21.63
CA THR A 277 -14.02 -17.32 23.06
C THR A 277 -14.18 -15.90 23.61
N ASN A 278 -13.71 -14.88 22.89
CA ASN A 278 -13.65 -13.50 23.34
C ASN A 278 -12.85 -13.30 24.65
N SER A 279 -11.85 -14.16 24.85
CA SER A 279 -10.92 -14.13 25.99
C SER A 279 -9.48 -14.22 25.49
N SER A 280 -8.53 -13.79 26.31
CA SER A 280 -7.10 -14.03 26.07
C SER A 280 -6.82 -15.52 25.90
N PHE A 281 -5.78 -15.85 25.14
CA PHE A 281 -5.31 -17.22 25.01
C PHE A 281 -4.54 -17.64 26.26
N ASP A 282 -4.77 -18.86 26.73
CA ASP A 282 -4.12 -19.39 27.95
C ASP A 282 -2.67 -19.82 27.67
N SER A 283 -2.36 -20.18 26.42
CA SER A 283 -1.04 -20.58 25.98
C SER A 283 -0.78 -20.26 24.51
N VAL A 284 0.51 -20.30 24.11
CA VAL A 284 0.92 -20.18 22.70
C VAL A 284 0.33 -21.31 21.84
N ASN A 285 0.19 -22.51 22.41
CA ASN A 285 -0.42 -23.66 21.71
C ASN A 285 -1.91 -23.44 21.42
N ASP A 286 -2.64 -22.77 22.31
CA ASP A 286 -4.04 -22.40 22.09
C ASP A 286 -4.17 -21.31 21.01
N PHE A 287 -3.23 -20.36 20.99
CA PHE A 287 -3.15 -19.33 19.97
C PHE A 287 -2.86 -19.93 18.59
N ILE A 288 -1.84 -20.77 18.46
CA ILE A 288 -1.51 -21.45 17.22
C ILE A 288 -2.65 -22.39 16.80
N GLY A 289 -3.14 -23.21 17.73
CA GLY A 289 -4.20 -24.18 17.47
C GLY A 289 -3.84 -25.23 16.41
N ASN A 290 -4.87 -25.79 15.78
CA ASN A 290 -4.73 -26.77 14.70
C ASN A 290 -5.55 -26.34 13.47
N ASN A 291 -5.40 -25.07 13.06
CA ASN A 291 -6.19 -24.48 11.98
C ASN A 291 -5.48 -24.71 10.65
N VAL A 292 -5.77 -25.82 9.97
CA VAL A 292 -5.24 -26.11 8.63
C VAL A 292 -6.28 -25.71 7.58
N TYR A 293 -5.85 -24.92 6.60
CA TYR A 293 -6.66 -24.52 5.44
C TYR A 293 -6.01 -25.05 4.16
N THR A 294 -6.84 -25.37 3.16
CA THR A 294 -6.37 -25.65 1.80
C THR A 294 -6.56 -24.39 0.98
N ARG A 295 -5.46 -23.78 0.53
CA ARG A 295 -5.44 -22.56 -0.28
C ARG A 295 -4.36 -22.63 -1.32
N GLY A 296 -4.60 -22.12 -2.51
CA GLY A 296 -3.62 -22.16 -3.61
C GLY A 296 -3.11 -23.57 -3.93
N GLY A 297 -3.93 -24.61 -3.67
CA GLY A 297 -3.55 -26.03 -3.85
C GLY A 297 -2.63 -26.61 -2.77
N VAL A 298 -2.31 -25.86 -1.71
CA VAL A 298 -1.44 -26.30 -0.61
C VAL A 298 -2.18 -26.33 0.72
N HIS A 299 -1.78 -27.23 1.62
CA HIS A 299 -2.24 -27.22 3.00
C HIS A 299 -1.33 -26.32 3.83
N VAL A 300 -1.91 -25.27 4.40
CA VAL A 300 -1.19 -24.30 5.23
C VAL A 300 -1.93 -24.20 6.55
N LYS A 301 -1.20 -24.32 7.66
CA LYS A 301 -1.72 -24.06 8.99
C LYS A 301 -1.51 -22.60 9.37
N TYR A 302 -2.48 -22.11 10.11
CA TYR A 302 -2.59 -20.74 10.56
C TYR A 302 -2.84 -20.70 12.07
N THR A 303 -2.52 -19.57 12.68
CA THR A 303 -2.96 -19.28 14.04
C THR A 303 -4.49 -19.16 14.11
N SER A 304 -5.02 -19.26 15.33
CA SER A 304 -6.42 -19.00 15.61
C SER A 304 -6.75 -17.55 15.31
N LYS A 305 -7.87 -17.35 14.59
CA LYS A 305 -8.45 -16.02 14.33
C LYS A 305 -8.60 -15.25 15.64
N ALA A 306 -8.00 -14.07 15.71
CA ALA A 306 -7.97 -13.27 16.92
C ALA A 306 -8.12 -11.77 16.67
N PHE A 307 -8.54 -11.03 17.68
CA PHE A 307 -8.49 -9.57 17.72
C PHE A 307 -7.21 -9.13 18.42
N ILE A 308 -6.69 -7.94 18.11
CA ILE A 308 -5.64 -7.34 18.92
C ILE A 308 -6.22 -6.98 20.30
N ASN A 309 -5.48 -7.34 21.34
CA ASN A 309 -5.77 -6.95 22.71
C ASN A 309 -5.30 -5.51 22.93
N ASP A 310 -6.18 -4.55 22.68
CA ASP A 310 -5.91 -3.11 22.81
C ASP A 310 -5.45 -2.64 24.20
N THR A 311 -5.47 -3.51 25.22
CA THR A 311 -4.96 -3.16 26.56
C THR A 311 -3.44 -3.21 26.68
N THR A 312 -2.72 -3.89 25.78
CA THR A 312 -1.25 -4.07 25.87
C THR A 312 -0.47 -3.15 24.94
N LEU A 313 -1.00 -2.79 23.78
CA LEU A 313 -0.24 -2.12 22.70
C LEU A 313 -0.20 -0.58 22.74
N TYR A 314 -1.01 0.07 23.58
CA TYR A 314 -1.02 1.54 23.66
C TYR A 314 -0.61 2.03 25.05
N SER A 315 0.69 2.35 25.19
CA SER A 315 1.28 3.07 26.32
C SER A 315 0.85 4.55 26.41
N GLY A 316 -0.31 4.92 25.85
CA GLY A 316 -0.79 6.30 25.74
C GLY A 316 -2.30 6.47 25.63
N THR A 317 -2.92 6.90 26.73
CA THR A 317 -4.01 7.90 26.82
C THR A 317 -5.43 7.67 26.29
N LEU A 318 -5.81 6.60 25.59
CA LEU A 318 -7.22 6.44 25.13
C LEU A 318 -7.93 5.17 25.64
N LYS A 319 -8.08 5.05 26.98
CA LYS A 319 -9.18 4.28 27.56
C LYS A 319 -10.44 5.12 27.55
N LEU A 320 -11.15 5.15 26.43
CA LEU A 320 -12.54 5.62 26.41
C LEU A 320 -13.39 4.59 27.17
N LEU A 321 -13.53 4.77 28.49
CA LEU A 321 -14.40 3.95 29.36
C LEU A 321 -15.85 3.92 28.87
N THR A 322 -16.23 4.92 28.08
CA THR A 322 -17.51 4.99 27.38
C THR A 322 -17.23 5.55 25.98
N PRO A 323 -17.67 4.88 24.89
CA PRO A 323 -17.57 5.45 23.56
C PRO A 323 -18.22 6.84 23.54
N PRO A 324 -17.57 7.88 23.00
CA PRO A 324 -18.19 9.19 22.91
C PRO A 324 -19.46 9.05 22.06
N LYS A 325 -20.56 9.62 22.55
CA LYS A 325 -21.78 9.74 21.75
C LYS A 325 -21.48 10.79 20.68
N LEU A 326 -21.16 10.31 19.47
CA LEU A 326 -20.95 11.18 18.32
C LEU A 326 -22.29 11.86 17.96
N PRO A 327 -22.28 13.14 17.54
CA PRO A 327 -23.50 13.84 17.18
C PRO A 327 -24.03 13.43 15.79
N TRP A 328 -23.29 12.59 15.07
CA TRP A 328 -23.63 12.04 13.75
C TRP A 328 -23.92 10.54 13.82
N THR A 329 -24.83 10.10 12.96
CA THR A 329 -25.23 8.71 12.72
C THR A 329 -24.67 8.22 11.38
N GLU A 330 -24.87 6.94 11.04
CA GLU A 330 -24.52 6.40 9.72
C GLU A 330 -25.20 7.16 8.57
N LYS A 331 -26.36 7.78 8.83
CA LYS A 331 -27.10 8.59 7.85
C LYS A 331 -26.44 9.93 7.59
N ASP A 332 -25.58 10.40 8.48
CA ASP A 332 -24.91 11.70 8.40
C ASP A 332 -23.56 11.59 7.69
N ILE A 333 -23.04 10.38 7.46
CA ILE A 333 -21.71 10.11 6.91
C ILE A 333 -21.83 9.62 5.47
N ILE A 334 -20.86 9.99 4.63
CA ILE A 334 -20.64 9.42 3.29
C ILE A 334 -19.15 9.07 3.18
N ILE A 335 -18.84 7.92 2.60
CA ILE A 335 -17.46 7.57 2.21
C ILE A 335 -17.25 8.03 0.77
N LEU A 336 -16.43 9.06 0.57
CA LEU A 336 -15.95 9.47 -0.74
C LEU A 336 -14.52 8.97 -0.93
N THR A 337 -14.25 8.22 -2.00
CA THR A 337 -12.96 7.56 -2.21
C THR A 337 -12.55 7.57 -3.68
N ASN A 338 -11.26 7.61 -3.96
CA ASN A 338 -10.70 7.33 -5.29
C ASN A 338 -10.36 5.84 -5.47
N GLY A 339 -10.77 5.00 -4.51
CA GLY A 339 -10.51 3.56 -4.50
C GLY A 339 -9.07 3.19 -4.14
N LEU A 340 -8.20 4.11 -3.71
CA LEU A 340 -6.82 3.81 -3.33
C LEU A 340 -6.65 3.45 -1.86
N CYS A 341 -7.75 3.35 -1.14
CA CYS A 341 -7.74 3.22 0.30
C CYS A 341 -7.19 1.84 0.74
N GLN A 342 -6.11 1.86 1.54
CA GLN A 342 -5.35 0.70 2.04
C GLN A 342 -5.08 0.80 3.54
N SER A 343 -4.64 -0.30 4.17
CA SER A 343 -4.36 -0.39 5.61
C SER A 343 -5.55 0.05 6.47
N ALA A 344 -5.29 0.85 7.51
CA ALA A 344 -6.30 1.39 8.41
C ALA A 344 -7.48 2.04 7.68
N CYS A 345 -7.25 2.78 6.59
CA CYS A 345 -8.36 3.42 5.88
C CYS A 345 -9.30 2.39 5.25
N ALA A 346 -8.76 1.30 4.66
CA ALA A 346 -9.58 0.24 4.07
C ALA A 346 -10.41 -0.46 5.14
N LEU A 347 -9.86 -0.60 6.34
CA LEU A 347 -10.54 -1.21 7.47
C LEU A 347 -11.68 -0.35 7.99
N ILE A 348 -11.43 0.95 8.17
CA ILE A 348 -12.44 1.92 8.62
C ILE A 348 -13.57 2.00 7.60
N THR A 349 -13.25 2.18 6.33
CA THR A 349 -14.25 2.33 5.26
C THR A 349 -15.10 1.07 5.14
N GLN A 350 -14.50 -0.13 5.21
CA GLN A 350 -15.26 -1.38 5.21
C GLN A 350 -16.13 -1.55 6.46
N ARG A 351 -15.66 -1.10 7.63
CA ARG A 351 -16.44 -1.13 8.88
C ARG A 351 -17.62 -0.17 8.82
N LEU A 352 -17.44 1.04 8.30
CA LEU A 352 -18.47 2.04 8.11
C LEU A 352 -19.50 1.58 7.06
N ALA A 353 -19.04 1.09 5.91
CA ALA A 353 -19.92 0.49 4.90
C ALA A 353 -20.75 -0.67 5.48
N LYS A 354 -20.18 -1.45 6.40
CA LYS A 354 -20.90 -2.55 7.07
C LYS A 354 -22.08 -2.05 7.93
N ILE A 355 -22.01 -0.85 8.49
CA ILE A 355 -23.10 -0.20 9.23
C ILE A 355 -23.95 0.72 8.34
N ASN A 356 -23.94 0.48 7.02
CA ASN A 356 -24.76 1.17 6.02
C ASN A 356 -24.38 2.64 5.76
N VAL A 357 -23.12 3.03 6.04
CA VAL A 357 -22.61 4.29 5.50
C VAL A 357 -22.44 4.14 3.98
N PRO A 358 -23.05 5.01 3.17
CA PRO A 358 -22.96 4.91 1.72
C PRO A 358 -21.55 5.21 1.21
N THR A 359 -21.18 4.53 0.13
CA THR A 359 -19.88 4.64 -0.52
C THR A 359 -20.00 5.22 -1.93
N ILE A 360 -19.15 6.19 -2.24
CA ILE A 360 -19.01 6.77 -3.58
C ILE A 360 -17.55 6.67 -4.01
N ALA A 361 -17.32 5.99 -5.12
CA ALA A 361 -16.02 5.97 -5.76
C ALA A 361 -15.92 7.05 -6.85
N VAL A 362 -14.81 7.78 -6.92
CA VAL A 362 -14.59 8.87 -7.87
C VAL A 362 -13.58 8.46 -8.94
N GLY A 363 -13.92 8.63 -10.22
CA GLY A 363 -13.06 8.29 -11.35
C GLY A 363 -13.26 6.86 -11.84
N GLY A 364 -12.18 6.18 -12.19
CA GLY A 364 -12.21 4.87 -12.84
C GLY A 364 -12.72 4.92 -14.29
N PHE A 365 -12.92 3.75 -14.89
CA PHE A 365 -13.51 3.65 -16.22
C PHE A 365 -15.02 3.90 -16.16
N SER A 366 -15.55 4.42 -17.27
CA SER A 366 -16.98 4.64 -17.42
C SER A 366 -17.76 3.31 -17.31
N ASN A 367 -18.89 3.33 -16.59
CA ASN A 367 -19.81 2.21 -16.44
C ASN A 367 -19.26 0.97 -15.72
N THR A 368 -18.10 1.08 -15.05
CA THR A 368 -17.55 0.01 -14.22
C THR A 368 -17.37 0.49 -12.79
N ARG A 369 -18.20 -0.06 -11.89
CA ARG A 369 -18.01 0.13 -10.45
C ARG A 369 -16.70 -0.50 -10.02
N PHE A 370 -16.08 0.10 -9.02
CA PHE A 370 -14.81 -0.35 -8.50
C PHE A 370 -14.77 -0.28 -6.98
N SER A 371 -13.79 -1.00 -6.42
CA SER A 371 -13.71 -1.23 -4.99
C SER A 371 -13.41 0.06 -4.24
N PHE A 372 -14.20 0.34 -3.19
CA PHE A 372 -13.99 1.53 -2.36
C PHE A 372 -12.77 1.39 -1.42
N ALA A 373 -12.27 0.16 -1.26
CA ALA A 373 -11.10 -0.21 -0.47
C ALA A 373 -10.31 -1.33 -1.20
N GLN A 374 -8.98 -1.32 -1.11
CA GLN A 374 -8.11 -2.27 -1.81
C GLN A 374 -7.58 -3.37 -0.89
N SER A 375 -6.82 -2.97 0.14
CA SER A 375 -6.13 -3.88 1.03
C SER A 375 -6.39 -3.51 2.47
N ALA A 376 -6.93 -4.45 3.22
CA ALA A 376 -7.42 -4.33 4.58
C ALA A 376 -6.37 -4.71 5.63
N VAL A 377 -5.11 -4.83 5.22
CA VAL A 377 -4.04 -5.45 6.00
C VAL A 377 -3.98 -4.96 7.44
N GLY A 378 -3.73 -5.92 8.31
CA GLY A 378 -3.56 -5.74 9.74
C GLY A 378 -2.26 -5.05 10.12
N ASP A 379 -1.11 -5.49 9.60
CA ASP A 379 0.23 -4.98 9.90
C ASP A 379 1.21 -5.27 8.74
N ALA A 380 2.03 -4.28 8.38
CA ALA A 380 3.09 -4.37 7.38
C ALA A 380 4.45 -4.35 8.06
N TYR A 381 5.36 -5.20 7.60
CA TYR A 381 6.70 -5.41 8.17
C TYR A 381 7.75 -5.38 7.08
N SER A 382 8.98 -5.10 7.49
CA SER A 382 10.17 -5.33 6.68
C SER A 382 10.96 -6.55 7.15
N SER A 383 11.80 -7.08 6.27
CA SER A 383 12.84 -8.06 6.61
C SER A 383 13.72 -7.59 7.76
N ASP A 384 13.97 -6.29 7.86
CA ASP A 384 14.81 -5.69 8.90
C ASP A 384 14.11 -5.73 10.26
N ASP A 385 12.79 -5.48 10.29
CA ASP A 385 11.98 -5.60 11.51
C ASP A 385 12.00 -7.04 12.04
N ILE A 386 11.86 -8.02 11.13
CA ILE A 386 11.92 -9.45 11.48
C ILE A 386 13.31 -9.83 11.99
N LEU A 387 14.37 -9.42 11.29
CA LEU A 387 15.74 -9.72 11.68
C LEU A 387 16.05 -9.12 13.06
N PHE A 388 15.65 -7.87 13.28
CA PHE A 388 15.80 -7.20 14.58
C PHE A 388 15.10 -7.96 15.71
N LEU A 389 13.88 -8.44 15.48
CA LEU A 389 13.14 -9.25 16.45
C LEU A 389 13.84 -10.60 16.71
N LEU A 390 14.34 -11.24 15.66
CA LEU A 390 15.08 -12.50 15.78
C LEU A 390 16.38 -12.30 16.57
N GLU A 391 17.16 -11.25 16.32
CA GLU A 391 18.41 -10.98 17.04
C GLU A 391 18.23 -10.81 18.56
N GLN A 392 17.02 -10.48 19.04
CA GLN A 392 16.72 -10.44 20.48
C GLN A 392 16.59 -11.83 21.13
N LEU A 393 16.39 -12.88 20.33
CA LEU A 393 16.31 -14.27 20.78
C LEU A 393 17.71 -14.81 21.07
N ARG A 394 17.98 -15.08 22.36
CA ARG A 394 19.18 -15.80 22.78
C ARG A 394 19.10 -17.25 22.24
N ASP A 395 20.22 -17.76 21.76
CA ASP A 395 20.37 -19.15 21.26
C ASP A 395 19.64 -19.48 19.95
N LEU A 396 19.29 -18.50 19.12
CA LEU A 396 18.81 -18.78 17.77
C LEU A 396 19.86 -19.53 16.94
N ASP A 397 19.36 -20.44 16.10
CA ASP A 397 20.18 -21.06 15.08
C ASP A 397 20.69 -19.98 14.12
N SER A 398 22.01 -19.75 14.14
CA SER A 398 22.71 -18.86 13.20
C SER A 398 22.39 -19.16 11.73
N SER A 399 21.98 -20.39 11.41
CA SER A 399 21.55 -20.79 10.07
C SER A 399 20.19 -20.22 9.67
N LEU A 400 19.29 -19.94 10.62
CA LEU A 400 18.00 -19.30 10.34
C LEU A 400 18.20 -17.81 10.06
N ILE A 401 19.02 -17.15 10.89
CA ILE A 401 19.36 -15.73 10.72
C ILE A 401 19.98 -15.53 9.34
N SER A 402 20.98 -16.33 8.97
CA SER A 402 21.64 -16.21 7.67
C SER A 402 20.72 -16.46 6.47
N LYS A 403 19.72 -17.35 6.59
CA LYS A 403 18.73 -17.60 5.54
C LYS A 403 17.76 -16.43 5.33
N LEU A 404 17.50 -15.65 6.38
CA LEU A 404 16.55 -14.53 6.33
C LEU A 404 17.23 -13.18 6.09
N SER A 405 18.54 -13.07 6.33
CA SER A 405 19.34 -11.87 6.09
C SER A 405 19.36 -11.46 4.62
N ILE A 406 18.63 -10.39 4.31
CA ILE A 406 18.70 -9.72 3.01
C ILE A 406 19.94 -8.80 2.98
N PRO A 407 20.60 -8.61 1.82
CA PRO A 407 21.69 -7.64 1.68
C PRO A 407 21.30 -6.25 2.21
N ALA A 408 22.21 -5.58 2.93
CA ALA A 408 21.91 -4.32 3.64
C ALA A 408 21.48 -3.15 2.74
N ASN A 409 21.63 -3.26 1.41
CA ASN A 409 21.15 -2.29 0.44
C ASN A 409 19.72 -2.60 -0.05
N LEU A 410 19.11 -3.69 0.39
CA LEU A 410 17.77 -4.13 0.02
C LEU A 410 16.89 -4.26 1.27
N THR A 411 15.61 -3.93 1.11
CA THR A 411 14.59 -4.13 2.14
C THR A 411 13.38 -4.77 1.47
N LEU A 412 12.97 -5.94 1.97
CA LEU A 412 11.74 -6.59 1.56
C LEU A 412 10.65 -6.23 2.58
N SER A 413 9.55 -5.67 2.10
CA SER A 413 8.33 -5.45 2.89
C SER A 413 7.27 -6.47 2.52
N PHE A 414 6.46 -6.87 3.50
CA PHE A 414 5.32 -7.78 3.35
C PHE A 414 4.34 -7.62 4.52
N ILE A 415 3.23 -8.35 4.47
CA ILE A 415 2.19 -8.35 5.49
C ILE A 415 2.24 -9.64 6.31
N LEU A 416 2.16 -9.52 7.63
CA LEU A 416 2.27 -10.66 8.53
C LEU A 416 0.93 -11.34 8.86
N ALA A 417 -0.17 -10.61 8.70
CA ALA A 417 -1.47 -11.05 9.16
C ALA A 417 -2.57 -10.74 8.15
N GLU A 418 -3.45 -11.71 7.95
CA GLU A 418 -4.64 -11.54 7.13
C GLU A 418 -5.74 -10.79 7.89
N ALA A 419 -6.49 -9.91 7.22
CA ALA A 419 -7.70 -9.32 7.78
C ALA A 419 -8.94 -10.10 7.32
N TYR A 420 -9.84 -10.43 8.24
CA TYR A 420 -11.08 -11.16 7.92
C TYR A 420 -12.35 -10.34 8.11
N SER A 421 -13.31 -10.57 7.21
CA SER A 421 -14.63 -9.95 7.24
C SER A 421 -15.44 -10.38 8.47
N LEU A 422 -16.06 -9.40 9.13
CA LEU A 422 -16.97 -9.68 10.24
C LEU A 422 -18.32 -10.27 9.81
N LYS A 423 -18.72 -10.07 8.54
CA LYS A 423 -19.97 -10.68 8.02
C LYS A 423 -19.69 -12.10 7.53
N ASN A 424 -18.55 -12.29 6.87
CA ASN A 424 -18.12 -13.54 6.28
C ASN A 424 -16.79 -13.96 6.94
N PRO A 425 -16.79 -14.68 8.07
CA PRO A 425 -15.58 -14.94 8.85
C PRO A 425 -14.45 -15.70 8.13
N ASN A 426 -14.70 -16.25 6.94
CA ASN A 426 -13.73 -16.97 6.11
C ASN A 426 -13.27 -16.16 4.88
N GLU A 427 -13.81 -14.97 4.66
CA GLU A 427 -13.41 -14.07 3.58
C GLU A 427 -12.21 -13.23 4.03
N VAL A 428 -11.09 -13.41 3.36
CA VAL A 428 -9.89 -12.58 3.49
C VAL A 428 -10.14 -11.25 2.78
N MET A 429 -10.11 -10.17 3.54
CA MET A 429 -10.53 -8.85 3.08
C MET A 429 -9.62 -8.28 1.99
N ASP A 430 -8.35 -8.64 1.96
CA ASP A 430 -7.38 -8.22 0.94
C ASP A 430 -7.68 -8.73 -0.47
N TYR A 431 -8.41 -9.84 -0.56
CA TYR A 431 -8.89 -10.38 -1.83
C TYR A 431 -10.39 -10.16 -2.01
N ALA A 432 -11.07 -9.41 -1.14
CA ALA A 432 -12.50 -9.15 -1.27
C ALA A 432 -12.77 -7.91 -2.14
N PHE A 433 -13.30 -8.12 -3.34
CA PHE A 433 -13.80 -7.03 -4.18
C PHE A 433 -15.11 -6.46 -3.61
N ARG A 434 -15.12 -5.16 -3.26
CA ARG A 434 -16.30 -4.49 -2.67
C ARG A 434 -16.63 -3.22 -3.44
N PRO A 435 -17.47 -3.31 -4.49
CA PRO A 435 -17.78 -2.15 -5.32
C PRO A 435 -18.48 -1.08 -4.49
N ALA A 436 -18.17 0.20 -4.77
CA ALA A 436 -18.91 1.30 -4.18
C ALA A 436 -20.40 1.28 -4.58
N ASP A 437 -21.26 1.86 -3.72
CA ASP A 437 -22.70 1.97 -3.96
C ASP A 437 -22.99 2.88 -5.17
N TYR A 438 -22.16 3.92 -5.33
CA TYR A 438 -22.24 4.90 -6.40
C TYR A 438 -20.86 5.20 -6.99
N GLN A 439 -20.86 5.77 -8.19
CA GLN A 439 -19.67 6.24 -8.87
C GLN A 439 -19.89 7.67 -9.36
N LEU A 440 -18.91 8.53 -9.07
CA LEU A 440 -18.81 9.88 -9.60
C LEU A 440 -17.66 9.94 -10.61
N TYR A 441 -17.80 10.80 -11.60
CA TYR A 441 -16.74 11.11 -12.54
C TYR A 441 -16.29 12.55 -12.34
N TYR A 442 -15.02 12.81 -12.63
CA TYR A 442 -14.53 14.17 -12.71
C TYR A 442 -15.22 14.88 -13.88
N ASP A 443 -15.71 16.08 -13.61
CA ASP A 443 -16.06 17.07 -14.62
C ASP A 443 -15.00 18.18 -14.62
N GLU A 444 -15.13 19.16 -15.51
CA GLU A 444 -14.16 20.24 -15.60
C GLU A 444 -13.98 21.00 -14.27
N ARG A 445 -15.07 21.19 -13.51
CA ARG A 445 -15.01 21.91 -12.23
C ARG A 445 -14.37 21.04 -11.16
N SER A 446 -14.78 19.79 -11.03
CA SER A 446 -14.25 18.90 -10.00
C SER A 446 -12.83 18.40 -10.30
N ALA A 447 -12.37 18.47 -11.56
CA ALA A 447 -10.98 18.26 -11.92
C ALA A 447 -10.06 19.41 -11.48
N ARG A 448 -10.54 20.67 -11.55
CA ARG A 448 -9.79 21.86 -11.13
C ARG A 448 -9.93 22.18 -9.64
N ASP A 449 -11.12 21.96 -9.11
CA ASP A 449 -11.48 22.14 -7.69
C ASP A 449 -12.13 20.86 -7.16
N PRO A 450 -11.33 19.94 -6.63
CA PRO A 450 -11.85 18.67 -6.13
C PRO A 450 -12.76 18.79 -4.90
N SER A 451 -12.85 19.94 -4.24
CA SER A 451 -13.87 20.17 -3.19
C SER A 451 -15.30 20.05 -3.74
N GLN A 452 -15.48 20.31 -5.05
CA GLN A 452 -16.75 20.14 -5.74
C GLN A 452 -17.25 18.69 -5.70
N LEU A 453 -16.36 17.70 -5.58
CA LEU A 453 -16.75 16.29 -5.46
C LEU A 453 -17.60 16.04 -4.20
N TRP A 454 -17.33 16.74 -3.10
CA TRP A 454 -18.11 16.63 -1.88
C TRP A 454 -19.53 17.19 -2.06
N ILE A 455 -19.64 18.32 -2.77
CA ILE A 455 -20.92 18.92 -3.13
C ILE A 455 -21.71 17.98 -4.07
N GLN A 456 -21.03 17.35 -5.02
CA GLN A 456 -21.64 16.35 -5.92
C GLN A 456 -22.08 15.10 -5.15
N ALA A 457 -21.26 14.62 -4.22
CA ALA A 457 -21.56 13.49 -3.36
C ALA A 457 -22.78 13.74 -2.46
N ALA A 458 -22.89 14.93 -1.87
CA ALA A 458 -24.04 15.29 -1.02
C ALA A 458 -25.38 15.20 -1.76
N LYS A 459 -25.41 15.60 -3.04
CA LYS A 459 -26.61 15.55 -3.89
C LYS A 459 -27.18 14.14 -4.08
N TYR A 460 -26.34 13.10 -4.04
CA TYR A 460 -26.81 11.71 -4.14
C TYR A 460 -27.74 11.31 -2.99
N PHE A 461 -27.67 12.02 -1.86
CA PHE A 461 -28.40 11.69 -0.64
C PHE A 461 -29.43 12.77 -0.26
N GLY A 462 -29.74 13.69 -1.19
CA GLY A 462 -30.69 14.77 -0.94
C GLY A 462 -30.23 15.72 0.18
N LYS A 463 -28.92 15.84 0.38
CA LYS A 463 -28.30 16.71 1.38
C LYS A 463 -27.78 18.00 0.77
#